data_AF-A0A2W5EFF7-F1
#
_entry.id   AF-A0A2W5EFF7-F1
#
_cell.length_a   1.000
_cell.length_b   1.000
_cell.length_c   1.000
_cell.angle_alpha   90.00
_cell.angle_beta   90.00
_cell.angle_gamma   90.00
#
_symmetry.space_group_name_H-M   'P 1'
#
loop_
_entity.id
_entity.type
_entity.pdbx_description
1 polymer ?
#
loop_
_entity_poly.entity_id
_entity_poly.type
_entity_poly.pdbx_seq_one_letter_code
_entity_poly.pdbx_strand_id
1 'polypeptide(L)'
;ALGKELNVPIIALSQLSRAVESREDKRPQLSDLRESGSIEQDADVVLFVFREEYYVKNMEPRDPADPKYAEWEALFDKVKGTADVIIAKQRHGPTGTVKLAFQSEFTRFADLADPSFSQYEEH
;
A
#
# COMPACT_ATOMS: atom_id res chain seq x y z
N ALA A 1 15.32 21.66 -6.24
CA ALA A 1 16.41 22.32 -6.99
C ALA A 1 17.47 21.30 -7.42
N LEU A 2 18.12 20.59 -6.50
CA LEU A 2 19.21 19.64 -6.77
C LEU A 2 18.95 18.61 -7.89
N GLY A 3 17.79 17.93 -7.90
CA GLY A 3 17.51 16.91 -8.92
C GLY A 3 17.40 17.46 -10.35
N LYS A 4 16.93 18.70 -10.51
CA LYS A 4 16.86 19.38 -11.81
C LYS A 4 18.25 19.81 -12.29
N GLU A 5 19.12 20.22 -11.36
CA GLU A 5 20.49 20.63 -11.67
C GLU A 5 21.37 19.44 -12.08
N LEU A 6 21.19 18.29 -11.43
CA LEU A 6 21.96 17.08 -11.69
C LEU A 6 21.34 16.16 -12.75
N ASN A 7 20.13 16.47 -13.23
CA ASN A 7 19.36 15.65 -14.16
C ASN A 7 19.25 14.17 -13.71
N VAL A 8 18.99 13.96 -12.41
CA VAL A 8 18.81 12.62 -11.83
C VAL A 8 17.46 12.53 -11.08
N PRO A 9 16.77 11.39 -11.16
CA PRO A 9 15.58 11.17 -10.35
C PRO A 9 15.98 11.06 -8.87
N ILE A 10 15.30 11.83 -8.02
CA ILE A 10 15.47 11.76 -6.56
C ILE A 10 14.23 11.07 -5.99
N ILE A 11 14.47 10.00 -5.24
CA ILE A 11 13.43 9.30 -4.48
C ILE A 11 13.63 9.64 -3.01
N ALA A 12 12.59 10.18 -2.39
CA ALA A 12 12.52 10.41 -0.95
C ALA A 12 11.46 9.48 -0.36
N LEU A 13 11.77 8.86 0.78
CA LEU A 13 10.81 8.10 1.57
C LEU A 13 10.29 9.01 2.68
N SER A 14 8.98 9.06 2.83
CA SER A 14 8.32 9.73 3.95
C SER A 14 7.51 8.73 4.72
N GLN A 15 7.65 8.75 6.04
CA GLN A 15 6.71 8.09 6.93
C GLN A 15 5.44 8.93 7.01
N LEU A 16 4.27 8.29 7.01
CA LEU A 16 2.98 8.96 7.18
C LEU A 16 2.70 9.25 8.65
N SER A 17 1.90 10.29 8.90
CA SER A 17 1.36 10.55 10.23
C SER A 17 0.50 9.38 10.70
N ARG A 18 0.52 9.10 12.01
CA ARG A 18 -0.35 8.06 12.63
C ARG A 18 -1.84 8.39 12.52
N ALA A 19 -2.21 9.61 12.14
CA ALA A 19 -3.59 10.01 11.91
C ALA A 19 -4.30 9.14 10.85
N VAL A 20 -3.56 8.51 9.92
CA VAL A 20 -4.14 7.53 8.98
C VAL A 20 -4.79 6.35 9.72
N GLU A 21 -4.22 5.97 10.86
CA GLU A 21 -4.66 4.82 11.66
C GLU A 21 -5.92 5.09 12.49
N SER A 22 -6.44 6.32 12.54
CA SER A 22 -7.72 6.61 13.22
C SER A 22 -8.91 6.67 12.25
N ARG A 23 -8.67 6.74 10.94
CA ARG A 23 -9.72 6.77 9.92
C ARG A 23 -10.38 5.39 9.75
N GLU A 24 -11.62 5.37 9.25
CA GLU A 24 -12.27 4.13 8.85
C GLU A 24 -11.55 3.53 7.64
N ASP A 25 -11.40 4.34 6.58
CA ASP A 25 -10.53 4.01 5.46
C ASP A 25 -9.08 4.37 5.78
N LYS A 26 -8.26 3.33 5.92
CA LYS A 26 -6.83 3.40 6.22
C LYS A 26 -5.97 3.69 4.98
N ARG A 27 -6.58 3.85 3.79
CA ARG A 27 -5.83 4.17 2.57
C ARG A 27 -5.15 5.54 2.70
N PRO A 28 -3.83 5.61 2.48
CA PRO A 28 -3.10 6.87 2.51
C PRO A 28 -3.62 7.88 1.49
N GLN A 29 -3.60 9.15 1.88
CA GLN A 29 -3.98 10.28 1.04
C GLN A 29 -2.95 11.41 1.15
N LEU A 30 -2.95 12.36 0.19
CA LEU A 30 -1.95 13.43 0.14
C LEU A 30 -1.87 14.25 1.43
N SER A 31 -3.01 14.49 2.11
CA SER A 31 -3.02 15.22 3.38
C SER A 31 -2.26 14.52 4.50
N ASP A 32 -1.99 13.20 4.39
CA ASP A 32 -1.20 12.46 5.38
C ASP A 32 0.30 12.81 5.29
N LEU A 33 0.73 13.48 4.21
CA LEU A 33 2.05 14.07 4.02
C LEU A 33 2.15 15.51 4.55
N ARG A 34 1.10 16.07 5.16
CA ARG A 34 1.11 17.47 5.60
C ARG A 34 2.22 17.81 6.59
N GLU A 35 2.66 16.83 7.40
CA GLU A 35 3.79 16.98 8.33
C GLU A 35 5.16 16.94 7.62
N SER A 36 5.21 16.52 6.35
CA SER A 36 6.44 16.43 5.55
C SER A 36 6.89 17.76 4.93
N GLY A 37 6.23 18.87 5.28
CA GLY A 37 6.55 20.21 4.81
C GLY A 37 6.09 20.44 3.36
N SER A 38 6.99 20.87 2.49
CA SER A 38 6.66 21.20 1.09
C SER A 38 6.66 20.01 0.14
N ILE A 39 6.98 18.80 0.60
CA ILE A 39 7.15 17.61 -0.27
C ILE A 39 5.86 17.30 -1.06
N GLU A 40 4.69 17.43 -0.43
CA GLU A 40 3.40 17.25 -1.10
C GLU A 40 3.26 18.20 -2.32
N GLN A 41 3.72 19.44 -2.19
CA GLN A 41 3.60 20.46 -3.23
C GLN A 41 4.69 20.33 -4.29
N ASP A 42 5.93 20.05 -3.87
CA ASP A 42 7.12 20.07 -4.73
C ASP A 42 7.35 18.78 -5.52
N ALA A 43 6.86 17.63 -5.02
CA ALA A 43 7.04 16.35 -5.69
C ALA A 43 6.30 16.30 -7.04
N ASP A 44 6.97 15.81 -8.08
CA ASP A 44 6.33 15.55 -9.38
C ASP A 44 5.46 14.28 -9.34
N VAL A 45 5.88 13.29 -8.54
CA VAL A 45 5.16 12.03 -8.31
C VAL A 45 5.08 11.74 -6.81
N VAL A 46 3.91 11.31 -6.34
CA VAL A 46 3.72 10.78 -4.98
C VAL A 46 3.14 9.38 -5.09
N LEU A 47 3.83 8.42 -4.49
CA LEU A 47 3.44 7.02 -4.39
C LEU A 47 3.16 6.69 -2.92
N PHE A 48 2.05 6.00 -2.66
CA PHE A 48 1.81 5.35 -1.39
C PHE A 48 1.84 3.83 -1.56
N VAL A 49 2.25 3.15 -0.50
CA VAL A 49 2.20 1.70 -0.40
C VAL A 49 1.14 1.36 0.64
N PHE A 50 0.18 0.53 0.27
CA PHE A 50 -0.91 0.11 1.14
C PHE A 50 -1.03 -1.41 1.11
N ARG A 51 -1.00 -2.05 2.29
CA ARG A 51 -1.18 -3.50 2.44
C ARG A 51 -2.48 -3.76 3.16
N GLU A 52 -3.53 -4.08 2.42
CA GLU A 52 -4.86 -4.33 2.98
C GLU A 52 -4.85 -5.55 3.92
N GLU A 53 -4.06 -6.58 3.61
CA GLU A 53 -3.87 -7.75 4.48
C GLU A 53 -3.44 -7.40 5.90
N TYR A 54 -2.65 -6.33 6.11
CA TYR A 54 -2.21 -5.92 7.44
C TYR A 54 -3.39 -5.43 8.28
N TYR A 55 -4.31 -4.70 7.66
CA TYR A 55 -5.49 -4.16 8.34
C TYR A 55 -6.55 -5.24 8.55
N VAL A 56 -6.81 -6.07 7.54
CA VAL A 56 -7.78 -7.18 7.63
C VAL A 56 -7.32 -8.20 8.66
N LYS A 57 -6.03 -8.54 8.74
CA LYS A 57 -5.51 -9.44 9.78
C LYS A 57 -5.82 -8.94 11.19
N ASN A 58 -5.76 -7.63 11.43
CA ASN A 58 -6.07 -7.05 12.74
C ASN A 58 -7.58 -7.08 13.08
N MET A 59 -8.44 -7.43 12.12
CA MET A 59 -9.88 -7.60 12.31
C MET A 59 -10.29 -9.05 12.61
N GLU A 60 -9.33 -9.99 12.72
CA GLU A 60 -9.60 -11.41 12.97
C GLU A 60 -10.48 -11.59 14.23
N PRO A 61 -11.66 -12.23 14.09
CA PRO A 61 -12.48 -12.59 15.24
C PRO A 61 -11.73 -13.55 16.17
N ARG A 62 -11.82 -13.31 17.49
CA ARG A 62 -11.11 -14.14 18.49
C ARG A 62 -11.64 -15.57 18.57
N ASP A 63 -12.91 -15.76 18.24
CA ASP A 63 -13.59 -17.05 18.29
C ASP A 63 -13.84 -17.53 16.85
N PRO A 64 -13.22 -18.64 16.43
CA PRO A 64 -13.49 -19.24 15.12
C PRO A 64 -14.95 -19.68 14.91
N ALA A 65 -15.73 -19.83 15.98
CA ALA A 65 -17.16 -20.13 15.89
C ALA A 65 -18.03 -18.87 15.67
N ASP A 66 -17.47 -17.66 15.72
CA ASP A 66 -18.19 -16.43 15.42
C ASP A 66 -18.66 -16.45 13.95
N PRO A 67 -19.94 -16.19 13.65
CA PRO A 67 -20.43 -16.10 12.26
C PRO A 67 -19.63 -15.14 11.38
N LYS A 68 -19.00 -14.11 11.97
CA LYS A 68 -18.14 -13.16 11.26
C LYS A 68 -16.80 -13.75 10.82
N TYR A 69 -16.39 -14.90 11.36
CA TYR A 69 -15.12 -15.54 10.99
C TYR A 69 -15.10 -15.90 9.51
N ALA A 70 -16.19 -16.47 8.99
CA ALA A 70 -16.29 -16.82 7.57
C ALA A 70 -16.23 -15.58 6.65
N GLU A 71 -16.84 -14.47 7.06
CA GLU A 71 -16.77 -13.20 6.31
C GLU A 71 -15.36 -12.61 6.33
N TRP A 72 -14.70 -12.65 7.49
CA TRP A 72 -13.32 -12.22 7.65
C TRP A 72 -12.35 -13.08 6.84
N GLU A 73 -12.49 -14.41 6.87
CA GLU A 73 -11.64 -15.36 6.17
C GLU A 73 -11.71 -15.14 4.66
N ALA A 74 -12.93 -15.01 4.12
CA ALA A 74 -13.13 -14.70 2.70
C ALA A 74 -12.52 -13.34 2.30
N LEU A 75 -12.61 -12.33 3.17
CA LEU A 75 -11.97 -11.04 2.95
C LEU A 75 -10.44 -11.15 3.01
N PHE A 76 -9.91 -11.87 4.00
CA PHE A 76 -8.48 -12.06 4.19
C PHE A 76 -7.87 -12.81 3.00
N ASP A 77 -8.49 -13.89 2.54
CA ASP A 77 -8.04 -14.66 1.38
C ASP A 77 -8.02 -13.85 0.09
N LYS A 78 -8.91 -12.87 -0.06
CA LYS A 78 -8.92 -11.98 -1.22
C LYS A 78 -7.75 -11.01 -1.23
N VAL A 79 -7.23 -10.63 -0.06
CA VAL A 79 -6.20 -9.57 0.06
C VAL A 79 -4.83 -10.11 0.45
N LYS A 80 -4.74 -11.35 0.95
CA LYS A 80 -3.48 -11.98 1.39
C LYS A 80 -2.44 -11.96 0.28
N GLY A 81 -1.20 -11.65 0.65
CA GLY A 81 -0.09 -11.59 -0.29
C GLY A 81 -0.20 -10.48 -1.32
N THR A 82 -1.09 -9.50 -1.17
CA THR A 82 -1.20 -8.38 -2.11
C THR A 82 -0.88 -7.04 -1.46
N ALA A 83 -0.38 -6.12 -2.28
CA ALA A 83 -0.19 -4.73 -1.91
C ALA A 83 -0.62 -3.80 -3.04
N ASP A 84 -1.17 -2.66 -2.67
CA ASP A 84 -1.54 -1.60 -3.58
C ASP A 84 -0.45 -0.52 -3.59
N VAL A 85 0.09 -0.22 -4.77
CA VAL A 85 0.88 0.99 -5.01
C VAL A 85 -0.03 2.05 -5.59
N ILE A 86 -0.29 3.09 -4.80
CA ILE A 86 -1.23 4.17 -5.13
C ILE A 86 -0.44 5.35 -5.68
N ILE A 87 -0.65 5.69 -6.94
CA ILE A 87 -0.11 6.88 -7.60
C ILE A 87 -1.05 8.05 -7.25
N ALA A 88 -0.80 8.69 -6.11
CA ALA A 88 -1.65 9.76 -5.59
C ALA A 88 -1.42 11.12 -6.28
N LYS A 89 -0.22 11.33 -6.83
CA LYS A 89 0.12 12.52 -7.63
C LYS A 89 1.01 12.12 -8.78
N GLN A 90 0.73 12.67 -9.96
CA GLN A 90 1.56 12.55 -11.15
C GLN A 90 1.39 13.82 -11.98
N ARG A 91 2.41 14.69 -12.02
CA ARG A 91 2.31 16.03 -12.62
C ARG A 91 2.07 16.01 -14.13
N HIS A 92 2.49 14.94 -14.81
CA HIS A 92 2.47 14.83 -16.27
C HIS A 92 1.82 13.52 -16.75
N GLY A 93 0.84 13.00 -16.03
CA GLY A 93 0.25 11.70 -16.34
C GLY A 93 -0.90 11.32 -15.41
N PRO A 94 -1.48 10.13 -15.61
CA PRO A 94 -2.61 9.68 -14.82
C PRO A 94 -2.20 9.29 -13.38
N THR A 95 -3.13 9.47 -12.46
CA THR A 95 -3.14 8.83 -11.14
C THR A 95 -3.86 7.49 -11.22
N GLY A 96 -3.68 6.64 -10.21
CA GLY A 96 -4.31 5.32 -10.18
C GLY A 96 -3.73 4.42 -9.10
N THR A 97 -4.19 3.18 -9.07
CA THR A 97 -3.68 2.15 -8.15
C THR A 97 -3.20 0.96 -8.96
N VAL A 98 -2.01 0.47 -8.65
CA VAL A 98 -1.43 -0.75 -9.22
C VAL A 98 -1.38 -1.79 -8.12
N LYS A 99 -1.97 -2.96 -8.37
CA LYS A 99 -1.92 -4.09 -7.44
C LYS A 99 -0.68 -4.94 -7.73
N LEU A 100 0.08 -5.25 -6.69
CA LEU A 100 1.30 -6.05 -6.72
C LEU A 100 1.18 -7.27 -5.81
N ALA A 101 1.98 -8.29 -6.09
CA ALA A 101 2.26 -9.36 -5.14
C ALA A 101 3.18 -8.85 -4.03
N PHE A 102 2.97 -9.31 -2.80
CA PHE A 102 3.80 -9.02 -1.64
C PHE A 102 4.15 -10.30 -0.87
N GLN A 103 5.43 -10.63 -0.85
CA GLN A 103 5.99 -11.77 -0.12
C GLN A 103 6.45 -11.30 1.27
N SER A 104 5.61 -11.56 2.27
CA SER A 104 5.78 -11.01 3.63
C SER A 104 7.05 -11.51 4.33
N GLU A 105 7.46 -12.75 4.06
CA GLU A 105 8.66 -13.39 4.58
C GLU A 105 9.95 -12.73 4.09
N PHE A 106 9.92 -12.04 2.95
CA PHE A 106 11.07 -11.37 2.34
C PHE A 106 10.93 -9.85 2.28
N THR A 107 9.78 -9.30 2.71
CA THR A 107 9.44 -7.87 2.56
C THR A 107 9.63 -7.41 1.11
N ARG A 108 9.15 -8.22 0.16
CA ARG A 108 9.40 -8.04 -1.27
C ARG A 108 8.12 -7.82 -2.05
N PHE A 109 8.12 -6.82 -2.93
CA PHE A 109 7.10 -6.61 -3.94
C PHE A 109 7.50 -7.34 -5.22
N ALA A 110 6.56 -8.04 -5.84
CA ALA A 110 6.74 -8.74 -7.12
C ALA A 110 5.59 -8.37 -8.08
N ASP A 111 5.78 -8.66 -9.36
CA ASP A 111 4.69 -8.55 -10.32
C ASP A 111 3.60 -9.57 -9.95
N LEU A 112 2.34 -9.15 -9.99
CA LEU A 112 1.21 -10.04 -9.71
C LEU A 112 1.08 -11.15 -10.77
N ALA A 113 1.58 -10.89 -11.98
CA ALA A 113 1.66 -11.88 -13.06
C ALA A 113 2.91 -12.79 -12.97
N ASP A 114 3.79 -12.59 -11.98
CA ASP A 114 4.96 -13.43 -11.78
C ASP A 114 4.52 -14.84 -11.32
N PRO A 115 4.95 -15.92 -12.01
CA PRO A 115 4.58 -17.30 -11.65
C PRO A 115 5.13 -17.77 -10.29
N SER A 116 5.97 -16.98 -9.61
CA SER A 116 6.31 -17.20 -8.20
C SER A 116 5.15 -16.88 -7.24
N PHE A 117 4.16 -16.11 -7.70
CA PHE A 117 2.95 -15.80 -6.92
C PHE A 117 1.86 -16.87 -7.06
N SER A 118 1.73 -17.49 -8.24
CA SER A 118 0.79 -18.60 -8.49
C SER A 118 1.11 -19.88 -7.71
N GLN A 119 2.29 -19.95 -7.08
CA GLN A 119 2.72 -21.09 -6.26
C GLN A 119 2.13 -21.09 -4.84
N TYR A 120 1.41 -20.04 -4.44
CA TYR A 120 0.74 -19.95 -3.14
C TYR A 120 -0.78 -20.20 -3.21
N GLU A 121 -1.32 -20.59 -4.38
CA GLU A 121 -2.74 -20.97 -4.55
C GLU A 121 -3.04 -22.47 -4.39
N GLU A 122 -2.03 -23.33 -4.23
CA GLU A 122 -2.25 -24.74 -3.89
C GLU A 122 -1.80 -25.02 -2.46
N HIS A 123 -2.72 -24.99 -1.49
CA HIS A 123 -2.82 -25.91 -0.36
C HIS A 123 -4.15 -25.72 0.40
#